data_AF-A0A661EE53-F1
#
_entry.id   AF-A0A661EE53-F1
#
_cell.length_a   1.000
_cell.length_b   1.000
_cell.length_c   1.000
_cell.angle_alpha   90.00
_cell.angle_beta   90.00
_cell.angle_gamma   90.00
#
_symmetry.space_group_name_H-M   'P 1'
#
loop_
_entity.id
_entity.type
_entity.pdbx_description
1 polymer ?
#
loop_
_entity_poly.entity_id
_entity_poly.type
_entity_poly.pdbx_seq_one_letter_code
_entity_poly.pdbx_strand_id
1 'polypeptide(L)'
;PTKSGWIWGVGPVFLLPTGTDEELGTEQWGAGPTGVALKQNGPWTYGILANHIWTETGRDGQDPLSSTFLQPFWSYTTKDAVTFTLNTESTYDWRADSDEWAVPINGMVGKVFKLGSQMIMSRVGLRYWAAHTDAGAEGLGARIEFTLLFPK
;
A
#
# COMPACT_ATOMS: atom_id res chain seq x y z
N PRO A 1 9.53 12.00 -16.12
CA PRO A 1 8.74 13.12 -15.53
C PRO A 1 8.11 13.97 -16.64
N THR A 2 6.88 14.44 -16.45
CA THR A 2 6.20 15.40 -17.34
C THR A 2 6.84 16.79 -17.24
N LYS A 3 6.46 17.70 -18.14
CA LYS A 3 6.95 19.10 -18.13
C LYS A 3 6.69 19.84 -16.82
N SER A 4 5.66 19.45 -16.05
CA SER A 4 5.29 20.05 -14.77
C SER A 4 5.89 19.31 -13.54
N GLY A 5 6.78 18.35 -13.77
CA GLY A 5 7.47 17.59 -12.72
C GLY A 5 6.68 16.39 -12.16
N TRP A 6 5.48 16.12 -12.69
CA TRP A 6 4.71 14.93 -12.31
C TRP A 6 5.31 13.66 -12.92
N ILE A 7 5.35 12.60 -12.13
CA ILE A 7 5.68 11.24 -12.53
C ILE A 7 4.39 10.43 -12.38
N TRP A 8 3.97 9.76 -13.44
CA TRP A 8 2.74 8.97 -13.41
C TRP A 8 2.94 7.66 -14.15
N GLY A 9 2.10 6.69 -13.84
CA GLY A 9 2.06 5.39 -14.48
C GLY A 9 0.67 4.79 -14.38
N VAL A 10 0.35 3.94 -15.34
CA VAL A 10 -0.88 3.13 -15.34
C VAL A 10 -0.49 1.70 -15.73
N GLY A 11 -1.21 0.72 -15.19
CA GLY A 11 -0.96 -0.68 -15.48
C GLY A 11 -2.08 -1.56 -14.94
N PRO A 12 -2.07 -2.85 -15.27
CA PRO A 12 -3.02 -3.79 -14.69
C PRO A 12 -2.60 -4.19 -13.27
N VAL A 13 -3.59 -4.59 -12.47
CA VAL A 13 -3.42 -5.40 -11.25
C VAL A 13 -4.17 -6.71 -11.44
N PHE A 14 -3.62 -7.78 -10.86
CA PHE A 14 -4.21 -9.11 -10.87
C PHE A 14 -4.25 -9.67 -9.46
N LEU A 15 -5.36 -10.31 -9.11
CA LEU A 15 -5.53 -11.12 -7.92
C LEU A 15 -5.48 -12.59 -8.34
N LEU A 16 -4.55 -13.35 -7.78
CA LEU A 16 -4.38 -14.77 -8.09
C LEU A 16 -4.84 -15.63 -6.90
N PRO A 17 -5.62 -16.70 -7.13
CA PRO A 17 -6.10 -17.57 -6.07
C PRO A 17 -5.00 -18.55 -5.64
N THR A 18 -4.00 -18.05 -4.91
CA THR A 18 -2.88 -18.86 -4.40
C THR A 18 -2.95 -19.12 -2.90
N GLY A 19 -3.99 -18.63 -2.22
CA GLY A 19 -4.26 -18.98 -0.83
C GLY A 19 -4.59 -20.47 -0.73
N THR A 20 -4.02 -21.16 0.26
CA THR A 20 -4.33 -22.57 0.57
C THR A 20 -5.39 -22.71 1.65
N ASP A 21 -5.70 -21.60 2.32
CA ASP A 21 -6.67 -21.50 3.41
C ASP A 21 -7.77 -20.54 2.95
N GLU A 22 -9.00 -21.04 2.93
CA GLU A 22 -10.20 -20.34 2.46
C GLU A 22 -10.52 -19.12 3.34
N GLU A 23 -10.07 -19.10 4.60
CA GLU A 23 -10.26 -17.97 5.51
C GLU A 23 -9.24 -16.85 5.28
N LEU A 24 -8.09 -17.16 4.67
CA LEU A 24 -6.98 -16.21 4.46
C LEU A 24 -6.82 -15.78 3.00
N GLY A 25 -7.52 -16.44 2.07
CA GLY A 25 -7.46 -16.17 0.63
C GLY A 25 -8.85 -16.01 0.04
N THR A 26 -8.97 -15.21 -1.02
CA THR A 26 -10.26 -14.97 -1.68
C THR A 26 -10.69 -16.08 -2.62
N GLU A 27 -9.79 -17.03 -2.94
CA GLU A 27 -9.96 -18.13 -3.92
C GLU A 27 -10.48 -17.73 -5.30
N GLN A 28 -10.44 -16.43 -5.57
CA GLN A 28 -11.01 -15.82 -6.76
C GLN A 28 -9.90 -15.22 -7.61
N TRP A 29 -10.02 -15.38 -8.92
CA TRP A 29 -9.21 -14.60 -9.85
C TRP A 29 -9.85 -13.23 -10.03
N GLY A 30 -9.01 -12.20 -10.06
CA GLY A 30 -9.45 -10.83 -10.26
C GLY A 30 -8.50 -10.05 -11.12
N ALA A 31 -9.01 -9.00 -11.74
CA ALA A 31 -8.23 -8.09 -12.54
C ALA A 31 -8.80 -6.68 -12.46
N GLY A 32 -7.96 -5.70 -12.71
CA GLY A 32 -8.42 -4.35 -12.92
C GLY A 32 -7.27 -3.35 -13.11
N PRO A 33 -7.58 -2.05 -13.15
CA PRO A 33 -6.60 -1.02 -13.39
C PRO A 33 -5.87 -0.61 -12.12
N THR A 34 -4.62 -0.19 -12.29
CA THR A 34 -3.79 0.53 -11.33
C THR A 34 -3.30 1.84 -11.96
N GLY A 35 -3.26 2.88 -11.15
CA GLY A 35 -2.67 4.16 -11.49
C GLY A 35 -1.80 4.68 -10.36
N VAL A 36 -0.76 5.44 -10.72
CA VAL A 36 0.05 6.19 -9.77
C VAL A 36 0.32 7.57 -10.34
N ALA A 37 0.28 8.58 -9.48
CA ALA A 37 0.73 9.93 -9.79
C ALA A 37 1.47 10.49 -8.58
N LEU A 38 2.70 10.95 -8.80
CA LEU A 38 3.54 11.51 -7.75
C LEU A 38 4.38 12.66 -8.26
N LYS A 39 4.87 13.47 -7.33
CA LYS A 39 5.78 14.56 -7.61
C LYS A 39 6.89 14.59 -6.57
N GLN A 40 8.09 14.83 -7.05
CA GLN A 40 9.27 15.04 -6.21
C GLN A 40 9.72 16.49 -6.36
N ASN A 41 9.79 17.21 -5.25
CA ASN A 41 10.22 18.60 -5.21
C ASN A 41 11.21 18.82 -4.06
N GLY A 42 12.49 18.89 -4.39
CA GLY A 42 13.56 18.96 -3.41
C GLY A 42 13.50 17.76 -2.44
N PRO A 43 13.44 17.97 -1.12
CA PRO A 43 13.37 16.90 -0.14
C PRO A 43 12.01 16.21 -0.04
N TRP A 44 10.98 16.76 -0.69
CA TRP A 44 9.60 16.27 -0.60
C TRP A 44 9.27 15.30 -1.73
N THR A 45 8.57 14.21 -1.39
CA THR A 45 7.92 13.32 -2.36
C THR A 45 6.50 13.05 -1.89
N TYR A 46 5.51 13.29 -2.75
CA TYR A 46 4.10 13.04 -2.43
C TYR A 46 3.37 12.55 -3.67
N GLY A 47 2.27 11.85 -3.45
CA GLY A 47 1.49 11.30 -4.54
C GLY A 47 0.38 10.38 -4.04
N ILE A 48 -0.21 9.66 -4.98
CA ILE A 48 -1.22 8.65 -4.74
C ILE A 48 -1.00 7.48 -5.67
N LEU A 49 -1.14 6.28 -5.13
CA LEU A 49 -1.35 5.05 -5.89
C LEU A 49 -2.79 4.62 -5.66
N ALA A 50 -3.48 4.21 -6.72
CA ALA A 50 -4.83 3.69 -6.64
C ALA A 50 -4.96 2.47 -7.55
N ASN A 51 -5.72 1.48 -7.12
CA ASN A 51 -6.15 0.40 -8.01
C ASN A 51 -7.59 0.01 -7.71
N HIS A 52 -8.21 -0.66 -8.66
CA HIS A 52 -9.52 -1.25 -8.47
C HIS A 52 -9.49 -2.67 -9.01
N ILE A 53 -10.03 -3.62 -8.27
CA ILE A 53 -10.08 -5.04 -8.63
C ILE A 53 -11.53 -5.48 -8.65
N TRP A 54 -11.93 -6.10 -9.75
CA TRP A 54 -13.13 -6.93 -9.81
C TRP A 54 -12.69 -8.39 -9.83
N THR A 55 -13.44 -9.24 -9.14
CA THR A 55 -13.35 -10.68 -9.32
C THR A 55 -14.58 -11.22 -10.04
N GLU A 56 -14.38 -12.35 -10.70
CA GLU A 56 -15.47 -13.20 -11.18
C GLU A 56 -15.82 -14.19 -10.08
N THR A 57 -17.08 -14.63 -9.99
CA THR A 57 -17.55 -15.61 -9.01
C THR A 57 -16.65 -16.86 -9.04
N GLY A 58 -16.02 -17.15 -7.90
CA GLY A 58 -15.08 -18.25 -7.74
C GLY A 58 -15.74 -19.63 -7.71
N ARG A 59 -14.90 -20.67 -7.57
CA ARG A 59 -15.28 -22.09 -7.67
C ARG A 59 -16.34 -22.54 -6.65
N ASP A 60 -16.45 -21.84 -5.53
CA ASP A 60 -17.21 -22.29 -4.35
C ASP A 60 -18.38 -21.34 -3.98
N GLY A 61 -18.81 -20.49 -4.92
CA GLY A 61 -20.01 -19.67 -4.73
C GLY A 61 -19.84 -18.46 -3.80
N GLN A 62 -18.59 -18.08 -3.48
CA GLN A 62 -18.30 -16.82 -2.80
C GLN A 62 -18.78 -15.63 -3.64
N ASP A 63 -19.32 -14.61 -2.97
CA ASP A 63 -19.74 -13.39 -3.64
C ASP A 63 -18.54 -12.72 -4.33
N PRO A 64 -18.71 -12.27 -5.58
CA PRO A 64 -17.61 -11.64 -6.28
C PRO A 64 -17.24 -10.31 -5.59
N LEU A 65 -15.97 -9.96 -5.56
CA LEU A 65 -15.42 -8.75 -4.96
C LEU A 65 -15.39 -7.58 -5.94
N SER A 66 -15.57 -6.38 -5.41
CA SER A 66 -15.38 -5.13 -6.15
C SER A 66 -14.70 -4.16 -5.20
N SER A 67 -13.37 -4.04 -5.28
CA SER A 67 -12.59 -3.37 -4.24
C SER A 67 -11.69 -2.27 -4.81
N THR A 68 -11.77 -1.06 -4.23
CA THR A 68 -10.86 0.04 -4.53
C THR A 68 -9.78 0.14 -3.47
N PHE A 69 -8.51 0.12 -3.88
CA PHE A 69 -7.37 0.46 -3.04
C PHE A 69 -6.90 1.90 -3.29
N LEU A 70 -6.66 2.66 -2.23
CA LEU A 70 -6.17 4.04 -2.25
C LEU A 70 -4.98 4.22 -1.30
N GLN A 71 -3.85 4.65 -1.85
CA GLN A 71 -2.62 4.90 -1.10
C GLN A 71 -2.06 6.29 -1.41
N PRO A 72 -2.64 7.37 -0.87
CA PRO A 72 -1.96 8.64 -0.80
C PRO A 72 -0.77 8.55 0.17
N PHE A 73 0.33 9.16 -0.23
CA PHE A 73 1.57 9.16 0.54
C PHE A 73 2.27 10.51 0.47
N TRP A 74 2.99 10.81 1.54
CA TRP A 74 3.86 11.97 1.66
C TRP A 74 5.12 11.56 2.41
N SER A 75 6.27 11.94 1.89
CA SER A 75 7.56 11.80 2.57
C SER A 75 8.42 13.05 2.47
N TYR A 76 9.28 13.23 3.49
CA TYR A 76 10.32 14.24 3.56
C TYR A 76 11.65 13.57 3.87
N THR A 77 12.65 13.75 3.01
CA THR A 77 13.98 13.17 3.18
C THR A 77 14.99 14.26 3.51
N THR A 78 15.66 14.15 4.65
CA THR A 78 16.76 15.05 5.05
C THR A 78 18.01 14.77 4.23
N LYS A 79 18.98 15.71 4.28
CA LYS A 79 20.30 15.51 3.67
C LYS A 79 21.08 14.35 4.29
N ASP A 80 20.78 13.99 5.54
CA ASP A 80 21.39 12.87 6.27
C ASP A 80 20.65 11.54 6.04
N ALA A 81 19.86 11.45 4.97
CA ALA A 81 19.10 10.27 4.55
C ALA A 81 18.09 9.74 5.59
N VAL A 82 17.58 10.63 6.45
CA VAL A 82 16.42 10.34 7.32
C VAL A 82 15.15 10.71 6.58
N THR A 83 14.22 9.76 6.47
CA THR A 83 12.95 9.94 5.77
C THR A 83 11.79 9.85 6.74
N PHE A 84 10.98 10.90 6.81
CA PHE A 84 9.69 10.88 7.49
C PHE A 84 8.61 10.56 6.47
N THR A 85 7.73 9.62 6.77
CA THR A 85 6.67 9.17 5.85
C THR A 85 5.32 9.15 6.56
N LEU A 86 4.30 9.67 5.89
CA LEU A 86 2.91 9.52 6.24
C LEU A 86 2.18 8.96 5.03
N ASN A 87 1.48 7.84 5.18
CA ASN A 87 0.63 7.30 4.11
C ASN A 87 -0.57 6.57 4.70
N THR A 88 -1.59 6.37 3.89
CA THR A 88 -2.63 5.38 4.17
C THR A 88 -2.60 4.29 3.11
N GLU A 89 -3.06 3.09 3.44
CA GLU A 89 -3.21 1.94 2.54
C GLU A 89 -4.68 1.52 2.60
N SER A 90 -5.57 2.43 2.20
CA SER A 90 -7.03 2.28 2.38
C SER A 90 -7.64 1.34 1.36
N THR A 91 -8.62 0.57 1.77
CA THR A 91 -9.41 -0.30 0.90
C THR A 91 -10.90 -0.03 1.12
N TYR A 92 -11.67 0.05 0.03
CA TYR A 92 -13.13 0.14 0.05
C TYR A 92 -13.73 -1.02 -0.74
N ASP A 93 -14.55 -1.85 -0.11
CA ASP A 93 -15.30 -2.92 -0.78
C ASP A 93 -16.72 -2.45 -1.12
N TRP A 94 -17.01 -2.36 -2.42
CA TRP A 94 -18.29 -1.89 -2.95
C TRP A 94 -19.43 -2.89 -2.81
N ARG A 95 -19.13 -4.14 -2.44
CA ARG A 95 -20.11 -5.22 -2.30
C ARG A 95 -20.24 -5.71 -0.86
N ALA A 96 -19.54 -5.09 0.09
CA ALA A 96 -19.73 -5.38 1.50
C ALA A 96 -21.11 -4.87 1.96
N ASP A 97 -21.79 -5.67 2.79
CA ASP A 97 -23.10 -5.33 3.36
C ASP A 97 -22.99 -4.28 4.50
N SER A 98 -21.82 -4.19 5.15
CA SER A 98 -21.48 -3.19 6.17
C SER A 98 -19.96 -3.00 6.26
N ASP A 99 -19.54 -1.88 6.87
CA ASP A 99 -18.14 -1.56 7.19
C ASP A 99 -17.19 -1.70 6.00
N GLU A 100 -17.56 -1.02 4.91
CA GLU A 100 -16.93 -1.18 3.60
C GLU A 100 -15.49 -0.65 3.57
N TRP A 101 -15.07 0.13 4.58
CA TRP A 101 -13.79 0.82 4.65
C TRP A 101 -12.80 0.19 5.63
N ALA A 102 -11.61 -0.11 5.12
CA ALA A 102 -10.41 -0.36 5.91
C ALA A 102 -9.41 0.78 5.69
N VAL A 103 -9.15 1.60 6.71
CA VAL A 103 -8.34 2.83 6.59
C VAL A 103 -7.20 2.84 7.62
N PRO A 104 -6.06 2.16 7.33
CA PRO A 104 -4.86 2.25 8.14
C PRO A 104 -4.07 3.51 7.78
N ILE A 105 -3.71 4.32 8.77
CA ILE A 105 -2.83 5.48 8.65
C ILE A 105 -1.48 5.11 9.24
N ASN A 106 -0.42 5.20 8.44
CA ASN A 106 0.94 4.83 8.82
C ASN A 106 1.81 6.08 8.95
N GLY A 107 2.44 6.26 10.11
CA GLY A 107 3.49 7.25 10.34
C GLY A 107 4.82 6.56 10.60
N MET A 108 5.82 6.76 9.74
CA MET A 108 7.11 6.06 9.81
C MET A 108 8.30 7.00 9.71
N VAL A 109 9.37 6.65 10.43
CA VAL A 109 10.69 7.25 10.29
C VAL A 109 11.64 6.18 9.78
N GLY A 110 12.36 6.49 8.71
CA GLY A 110 13.34 5.61 8.12
C GLY A 110 14.70 6.24 7.97
N LYS A 111 15.74 5.41 7.90
CA LYS A 111 17.10 5.85 7.60
C LYS A 111 17.78 4.88 6.66
N VAL A 112 18.48 5.43 5.68
CA VAL A 112 19.41 4.67 4.85
C VAL A 112 20.80 4.76 5.46
N PHE A 113 21.46 3.61 5.63
CA PHE A 113 22.83 3.54 6.14
C PHE A 113 23.58 2.32 5.57
N LYS A 114 24.90 2.31 5.72
CA LYS A 114 25.75 1.17 5.36
C LYS A 114 25.99 0.29 6.58
N LEU A 115 25.86 -1.01 6.41
CA LEU A 115 26.36 -2.03 7.33
C LEU A 115 27.39 -2.87 6.58
N GLY A 116 28.69 -2.58 6.81
CA GLY A 116 29.76 -3.12 5.98
C GLY A 116 29.65 -2.64 4.53
N SER A 117 29.61 -3.57 3.58
CA SER A 117 29.39 -3.29 2.15
C SER A 117 27.91 -3.18 1.76
N GLN A 118 26.99 -3.60 2.63
CA GLN A 118 25.57 -3.67 2.34
C GLN A 118 24.88 -2.34 2.68
N MET A 119 24.19 -1.74 1.70
CA MET A 119 23.28 -0.62 1.94
C MET A 119 21.96 -1.15 2.49
N ILE A 120 21.46 -0.54 3.56
CA ILE A 120 20.21 -0.93 4.23
C ILE A 120 19.35 0.30 4.42
N MET A 121 18.05 0.15 4.20
CA MET A 121 17.04 1.10 4.69
C MET A 121 16.26 0.44 5.83
N SER A 122 16.33 1.00 7.03
CA SER A 122 15.44 0.61 8.12
C SER A 122 14.32 1.63 8.26
N ARG A 123 13.11 1.17 8.63
CA ARG A 123 12.00 2.04 9.03
C ARG A 123 11.35 1.51 10.29
N VAL A 124 10.90 2.42 11.14
CA VAL A 124 10.06 2.13 12.30
C VAL A 124 8.94 3.14 12.35
N GLY A 125 7.76 2.70 12.80
CA GLY A 125 6.63 3.60 12.89
C GLY A 125 5.43 2.96 13.54
N LEU A 126 4.35 3.73 13.54
CA LEU A 126 3.06 3.35 14.06
C LEU A 126 2.05 3.29 12.92
N ARG A 127 1.06 2.42 13.08
CA ARG A 127 -0.14 2.32 12.25
C ARG A 127 -1.35 2.54 13.14
N TYR A 128 -2.28 3.39 12.73
CA TYR A 128 -3.56 3.58 13.39
C TYR A 128 -4.70 3.30 12.42
N TRP A 129 -5.66 2.48 12.82
CA TRP A 129 -6.84 2.18 12.01
C TRP A 129 -7.95 3.20 12.30
N ALA A 130 -8.16 4.12 11.35
CA ALA A 130 -9.19 5.14 11.45
C ALA A 130 -10.60 4.60 11.09
N ALA A 131 -10.64 3.58 10.24
CA ALA A 131 -11.80 2.74 9.95
C ALA A 131 -11.29 1.30 9.74
N HIS A 132 -12.12 0.32 10.07
CA HIS A 132 -11.80 -1.09 9.97
C HIS A 132 -13.08 -1.85 9.60
N THR A 133 -12.92 -2.96 8.90
CA THR A 133 -13.97 -3.95 8.69
C THR A 133 -14.18 -4.75 9.98
N ASP A 134 -15.31 -5.46 10.10
CA ASP A 134 -15.59 -6.32 11.26
C ASP A 134 -14.47 -7.35 11.56
N ALA A 135 -13.91 -7.96 10.50
CA ALA A 135 -12.80 -8.91 10.61
C ALA A 135 -11.41 -8.25 10.55
N GLY A 136 -11.37 -6.91 10.51
CA GLY A 136 -10.16 -6.13 10.31
C GLY A 136 -9.40 -5.84 11.60
N ALA A 137 -8.11 -5.53 11.47
CA ALA A 137 -7.35 -5.04 12.61
C ALA A 137 -7.84 -3.63 13.02
N GLU A 138 -7.88 -3.37 14.32
CA GLU A 138 -8.32 -2.10 14.89
C GLU A 138 -7.23 -1.44 15.76
N GLY A 139 -7.45 -0.17 16.11
CA GLY A 139 -6.60 0.54 17.06
C GLY A 139 -5.18 0.83 16.56
N LEU A 140 -4.18 0.68 17.45
CA LEU A 140 -2.79 1.06 17.21
C LEU A 140 -1.91 -0.19 17.01
N GLY A 141 -1.09 -0.16 15.96
CA GLY A 141 -0.05 -1.14 15.68
C GLY A 141 1.33 -0.51 15.53
N ALA A 142 2.37 -1.33 15.63
CA ALA A 142 3.75 -0.94 15.34
C ALA A 142 4.23 -1.64 14.06
N ARG A 143 5.06 -0.95 13.27
CA ARG A 143 5.65 -1.47 12.04
C ARG A 143 7.16 -1.27 12.07
N ILE A 144 7.89 -2.32 11.75
CA ILE A 144 9.35 -2.30 11.57
C ILE A 144 9.65 -2.90 10.20
N GLU A 145 10.45 -2.20 9.40
CA GLU A 145 10.85 -2.64 8.06
C GLU A 145 12.36 -2.63 7.91
N PHE A 146 12.88 -3.67 7.25
CA PHE A 146 14.28 -3.74 6.84
C PHE A 146 14.34 -4.05 5.35
N THR A 147 14.87 -3.13 4.57
CA THR A 147 15.06 -3.29 3.12
C THR A 147 16.55 -3.34 2.79
N LEU A 148 16.99 -4.43 2.15
CA LEU A 148 18.35 -4.57 1.63
C LEU A 148 18.42 -3.92 0.24
N LEU A 149 19.38 -3.01 0.06
CA LEU A 149 19.62 -2.31 -1.20
C LEU A 149 20.85 -2.91 -1.88
N PHE A 150 20.63 -3.76 -2.88
CA PHE A 150 21.70 -4.39 -3.65
C PHE A 150 22.17 -3.48 -4.79
N PRO A 151 23.49 -3.32 -4.99
CA PRO A 151 24.01 -2.62 -6.16
C PRO A 151 23.60 -3.35 -7.45
N LYS A 152 23.51 -2.58 -8.53
CA LYS A 152 23.36 -3.14 -9.88
C LYS A 152 24.65 -3.80 -10.35
#